data_AF-A0A1Y3AMQ5-F1
#
_entry.id   AF-A0A1Y3AMQ5-F1
#
_cell.length_a   1.000
_cell.length_b   1.000
_cell.length_c   1.000
_cell.angle_alpha   90.00
_cell.angle_beta   90.00
_cell.angle_gamma   90.00
#
_symmetry.space_group_name_H-M   'P 1'
#
loop_
_entity.id
_entity.type
_entity.pdbx_description
1 polymer ?
#
loop_
_entity_poly.entity_id
_entity_poly.type
_entity_poly.pdbx_seq_one_letter_code
_entity_poly.pdbx_strand_id
1 'polypeptide(L)'
;MYQISNNSSNNNNKNNNNNVKQPRKKCKNNEDNDVLQGYLLIHSNIQQEQSSLANLRKKRWFVFNKENGKLYYYRTREDLFALGEIDINQSSFILSNPITGVDTFRFEIRSGVKQFMLEANTPTEGFHWVRILQQYRQSYFQRLAEPLPNRSDKS
;
A
#
# COMPACT_ATOMS: atom_id res chain seq x y z
N MET A 1 -16.64 -46.57 15.05
CA MET A 1 -17.51 -47.06 13.96
C MET A 1 -17.22 -46.22 12.74
N TYR A 2 -16.54 -46.77 11.75
CA TYR A 2 -16.24 -46.09 10.49
C TYR A 2 -17.43 -46.25 9.54
N GLN A 3 -17.89 -45.17 8.92
CA GLN A 3 -18.80 -45.22 7.77
C GLN A 3 -18.09 -44.59 6.58
N ILE A 4 -17.66 -45.45 5.67
CA ILE A 4 -17.21 -45.14 4.32
C ILE A 4 -18.46 -45.06 3.46
N SER A 5 -18.56 -44.03 2.61
CA SER A 5 -19.52 -44.02 1.50
C SER A 5 -18.81 -43.50 0.26
N ASN A 6 -18.50 -44.44 -0.63
CA ASN A 6 -18.21 -44.17 -2.03
C ASN A 6 -19.53 -44.02 -2.78
N ASN A 7 -19.64 -43.04 -3.68
CA ASN A 7 -20.35 -43.25 -4.92
C ASN A 7 -19.77 -42.39 -6.04
N SER A 8 -19.37 -43.10 -7.09
CA SER A 8 -18.86 -42.61 -8.35
C SER A 8 -20.03 -42.35 -9.29
N SER A 9 -20.00 -41.27 -10.06
CA SER A 9 -20.68 -41.19 -11.36
C SER A 9 -20.04 -40.11 -12.23
N ASN A 10 -19.42 -40.59 -13.30
CA ASN A 10 -19.09 -39.86 -14.52
C ASN A 10 -20.30 -39.11 -15.06
N ASN A 11 -20.07 -37.92 -15.63
CA ASN A 11 -20.61 -37.62 -16.95
C ASN A 11 -19.83 -36.51 -17.65
N ASN A 12 -19.39 -36.86 -18.85
CA ASN A 12 -18.80 -35.98 -19.86
C ASN A 12 -19.83 -34.96 -20.34
N ASN A 13 -19.42 -33.69 -20.52
CA ASN A 13 -19.98 -32.90 -21.61
C ASN A 13 -18.96 -31.88 -22.13
N LYS A 14 -18.53 -32.14 -23.37
CA LYS A 14 -17.85 -31.18 -24.25
C LYS A 14 -18.84 -30.07 -24.57
N ASN A 15 -18.42 -28.82 -24.46
CA ASN A 15 -18.94 -27.75 -25.33
C ASN A 15 -17.84 -26.75 -25.62
N ASN A 16 -17.39 -26.79 -26.88
CA ASN A 16 -16.61 -25.76 -27.53
C ASN A 16 -17.47 -24.50 -27.64
N ASN A 17 -16.91 -23.33 -27.30
CA ASN A 17 -17.28 -22.09 -27.96
C ASN A 17 -16.10 -21.13 -27.99
N ASN A 18 -15.59 -20.96 -29.21
CA ASN A 18 -14.61 -19.96 -29.60
C ASN A 18 -15.22 -18.57 -29.43
N ASN A 19 -14.60 -17.73 -28.61
CA ASN A 19 -14.74 -16.28 -28.73
C ASN A 19 -13.43 -15.60 -28.33
N VAL A 20 -12.75 -15.13 -29.38
CA VAL A 20 -11.71 -14.10 -29.49
C VAL A 20 -11.31 -13.48 -28.14
N LYS A 21 -10.20 -13.98 -27.57
CA LYS A 21 -9.51 -13.32 -26.45
C LYS A 21 -8.24 -12.66 -26.97
N GLN A 22 -8.29 -11.34 -26.95
CA GLN A 22 -7.21 -10.38 -27.17
C GLN A 22 -5.89 -10.84 -26.50
N PRO A 23 -4.71 -10.42 -27.02
CA PRO A 23 -3.44 -10.86 -26.48
C PRO A 23 -3.31 -10.44 -25.02
N ARG A 24 -3.49 -11.42 -24.13
CA ARG A 24 -3.09 -11.33 -22.74
C ARG A 24 -1.60 -11.10 -22.73
N LYS A 25 -1.16 -9.85 -22.58
CA LYS A 25 0.19 -9.56 -22.11
C LYS A 25 0.31 -10.22 -20.75
N LYS A 26 0.94 -11.40 -20.72
CA LYS A 26 1.58 -11.94 -19.52
C LYS A 26 2.52 -10.84 -19.04
N CYS A 27 2.13 -10.11 -17.99
CA CYS A 27 3.10 -9.29 -17.28
C CYS A 27 4.10 -10.26 -16.68
N LYS A 28 5.29 -10.25 -17.29
CA LYS A 28 6.48 -10.97 -16.83
C LYS A 28 6.68 -10.66 -15.35
N ASN A 29 6.98 -11.69 -14.58
CA ASN A 29 7.58 -11.55 -13.26
C ASN A 29 8.93 -10.87 -13.49
N ASN A 30 8.98 -9.55 -13.34
CA ASN A 30 10.21 -8.78 -13.26
C ASN A 30 10.46 -8.55 -11.77
N GLU A 31 11.41 -9.29 -11.21
CA GLU A 31 11.95 -9.15 -9.85
C GLU A 31 12.74 -7.84 -9.65
N ASP A 32 12.40 -6.77 -10.39
CA ASP A 32 13.13 -5.50 -10.48
C ASP A 32 12.30 -4.27 -10.04
N ASN A 33 11.20 -4.48 -9.32
CA ASN A 33 10.44 -3.36 -8.77
C ASN A 33 10.28 -3.51 -7.26
N ASP A 34 11.37 -3.20 -6.56
CA ASP A 34 11.47 -2.98 -5.11
C ASP A 34 10.67 -1.72 -4.65
N VAL A 35 9.60 -1.40 -5.37
CA VAL A 35 8.73 -0.25 -5.18
C VAL A 35 7.77 -0.61 -4.06
N LEU A 36 7.84 0.13 -2.95
CA LEU A 36 6.93 -0.06 -1.83
C LEU A 36 5.50 0.27 -2.28
N GLN A 37 4.68 -0.77 -2.42
CA GLN A 37 3.31 -0.68 -2.89
C GLN A 37 2.45 -1.77 -2.26
N GLY A 38 1.16 -1.52 -2.12
CA GLY A 38 0.27 -2.46 -1.44
C GLY A 38 -1.08 -1.86 -1.11
N TYR A 39 -2.01 -2.71 -0.67
CA TYR A 39 -3.31 -2.25 -0.21
C TYR A 39 -3.27 -1.91 1.27
N LEU A 40 -3.73 -0.71 1.62
CA LEU A 40 -4.00 -0.32 3.01
C LEU A 40 -5.44 0.17 3.14
N LEU A 41 -5.96 0.12 4.36
CA LEU A 41 -7.21 0.78 4.71
C LEU A 41 -6.91 2.21 5.11
N ILE A 42 -7.52 3.20 4.45
CA ILE A 42 -7.49 4.60 4.85
C ILE A 42 -8.79 4.95 5.59
N HIS A 43 -8.67 5.50 6.79
CA HIS A 43 -9.81 5.94 7.58
C HIS A 43 -10.21 7.36 7.19
N SER A 44 -11.52 7.63 7.13
CA SER A 44 -12.03 8.97 6.84
C SER A 44 -11.87 9.89 8.05
N ASN A 45 -11.29 11.08 7.86
CA ASN A 45 -11.17 12.10 8.91
C ASN A 45 -12.45 12.97 9.05
N ILE A 46 -13.62 12.37 8.87
CA ILE A 46 -14.88 13.11 8.75
C ILE A 46 -15.46 13.36 10.14
N GLN A 47 -15.41 14.62 10.61
CA GLN A 47 -16.21 15.17 11.71
C GLN A 47 -17.64 15.56 11.25
N GLN A 48 -18.29 14.79 10.37
CA GLN A 48 -19.65 15.13 9.91
C GLN A 48 -20.70 14.30 10.63
N GLU A 49 -21.58 15.00 11.33
CA GLU A 49 -22.70 14.54 12.16
C GLU A 49 -23.78 13.72 11.42
N GLN A 50 -23.61 13.37 10.14
CA GLN A 50 -24.72 12.85 9.32
C GLN A 50 -24.32 11.79 8.26
N SER A 51 -23.20 11.07 8.41
CA SER A 51 -22.88 9.95 7.50
C SER A 51 -23.13 8.61 8.18
N SER A 52 -24.14 7.88 7.68
CA SER A 52 -24.49 6.49 8.03
C SER A 52 -23.26 5.59 8.27
N LEU A 53 -23.33 4.79 9.34
CA LEU A 53 -22.30 3.96 10.01
C LEU A 53 -21.50 2.95 9.15
N ALA A 54 -21.51 3.02 7.81
CA ALA A 54 -20.95 1.99 6.93
C ALA A 54 -19.61 2.34 6.25
N ASN A 55 -19.07 3.55 6.34
CA ASN A 55 -17.89 3.94 5.55
C ASN A 55 -16.75 4.59 6.34
N LEU A 56 -16.42 4.04 7.52
CA LEU A 56 -15.33 4.57 8.36
C LEU A 56 -13.93 4.33 7.78
N ARG A 57 -13.74 3.27 6.97
CA ARG A 57 -12.45 2.89 6.36
C ARG A 57 -12.60 2.38 4.93
N LYS A 58 -11.67 2.77 4.05
CA LYS A 58 -11.69 2.45 2.61
C LYS A 58 -10.41 1.73 2.22
N LYS A 59 -10.50 0.58 1.54
CA LYS A 59 -9.32 -0.09 0.95
C LYS A 59 -8.81 0.72 -0.24
N ARG A 60 -7.52 1.04 -0.26
CA ARG A 60 -6.85 1.82 -1.31
C ARG A 60 -5.51 1.21 -1.65
N TRP A 61 -5.14 1.32 -2.92
CA TRP A 61 -3.83 0.89 -3.40
C TRP A 61 -2.85 2.04 -3.20
N PHE A 62 -1.75 1.80 -2.50
CA PHE A 62 -0.72 2.77 -2.21
C PHE A 62 0.54 2.44 -3.00
N VAL A 63 1.21 3.46 -3.52
CA VAL A 63 2.48 3.34 -4.24
C VAL A 63 3.41 4.47 -3.82
N PHE A 64 4.57 4.11 -3.28
CA PHE A 64 5.60 5.08 -2.93
C PHE A 64 6.50 5.35 -4.14
N ASN A 65 6.65 6.63 -4.49
CA ASN A 65 7.61 7.07 -5.48
C ASN A 65 8.89 7.58 -4.77
N LYS A 66 9.99 6.84 -4.94
CA LYS A 66 11.29 7.13 -4.32
C LYS A 66 11.95 8.40 -4.87
N GLU A 67 11.64 8.78 -6.12
CA GLU A 67 12.26 9.92 -6.80
C GLU A 67 11.79 11.26 -6.23
N ASN A 68 10.49 11.37 -5.95
CA ASN A 68 9.90 12.60 -5.41
C ASN A 68 9.51 12.50 -3.93
N GLY A 69 9.67 11.33 -3.31
CA GLY A 69 9.35 11.10 -1.91
C GLY A 69 7.85 11.18 -1.58
N LYS A 70 6.98 11.00 -2.58
CA LYS A 70 5.53 11.04 -2.39
C LYS A 70 4.93 9.64 -2.36
N LEU A 71 3.97 9.46 -1.47
CA LEU A 71 3.13 8.27 -1.39
C LEU A 71 1.77 8.57 -2.03
N TYR A 72 1.50 7.93 -3.16
CA TYR A 72 0.24 8.07 -3.90
C TYR A 72 -0.76 7.01 -3.48
N TYR A 73 -2.04 7.33 -3.52
CA TYR A 73 -3.10 6.34 -3.31
C TYR A 73 -4.21 6.40 -4.36
N TYR A 74 -4.71 5.22 -4.72
CA TYR A 74 -5.63 4.96 -5.81
C TYR A 74 -6.81 4.13 -5.32
N ARG A 75 -7.94 4.11 -6.05
CA ARG A 75 -9.06 3.23 -5.69
C ARG A 75 -8.68 1.78 -5.93
N THR A 76 -8.03 1.49 -7.06
CA THR A 76 -7.50 0.18 -7.44
C THR A 76 -6.09 0.31 -8.00
N ARG A 77 -5.40 -0.82 -8.23
CA ARG A 77 -4.03 -0.80 -8.78
C ARG A 77 -4.01 -0.54 -10.29
N GLU A 78 -5.15 -0.74 -10.96
CA GLU A 78 -5.34 -0.50 -12.39
C GLU A 78 -5.67 0.96 -12.72
N ASP A 79 -5.95 1.79 -11.70
CA ASP A 79 -6.32 3.18 -11.91
C ASP A 79 -5.13 3.99 -12.43
N LEU A 80 -5.39 4.86 -13.41
CA LEU A 80 -4.37 5.74 -14.00
C LEU A 80 -4.13 7.02 -13.18
N PHE A 81 -5.11 7.44 -12.38
CA PHE A 81 -5.08 8.72 -11.67
C PHE A 81 -5.14 8.51 -10.17
N ALA A 82 -4.20 9.13 -9.45
CA ALA A 82 -4.17 9.09 -7.99
C ALA A 82 -5.36 9.89 -7.44
N LEU A 83 -5.97 9.37 -6.37
CA LEU A 83 -6.97 10.10 -5.59
C LEU A 83 -6.32 11.19 -4.73
N GLY A 84 -5.04 11.00 -4.39
CA GLY A 84 -4.25 11.99 -3.68
C GLY A 84 -2.84 11.50 -3.42
N GLU A 85 -2.08 12.35 -2.72
CA GLU A 85 -0.68 12.14 -2.40
C GLU A 85 -0.38 12.56 -0.96
N ILE A 86 0.67 11.98 -0.40
CA ILE A 86 1.22 12.29 0.92
C ILE A 86 2.72 12.54 0.73
N ASP A 87 3.21 13.72 1.10
CA ASP A 87 4.64 14.04 1.04
C ASP A 87 5.36 13.40 2.24
N ILE A 88 6.11 12.32 2.00
CA ILE A 88 6.79 11.56 3.04
C ILE A 88 8.02 12.28 3.58
N ASN A 89 8.70 13.08 2.74
CA ASN A 89 9.89 13.82 3.15
C ASN A 89 9.56 14.81 4.27
N GLN A 90 8.37 15.41 4.22
CA GLN A 90 7.88 16.36 5.21
C GLN A 90 6.86 15.76 6.20
N SER A 91 6.71 14.43 6.23
CA SER A 91 5.76 13.78 7.13
C SER A 91 6.36 13.36 8.47
N SER A 92 5.50 13.19 9.47
CA SER A 92 5.78 12.46 10.69
C SER A 92 4.87 11.24 10.82
N PHE A 93 5.34 10.23 11.57
CA PHE A 93 4.67 8.94 11.74
C PHE A 93 4.31 8.75 13.21
N ILE A 94 3.07 8.38 13.50
CA ILE A 94 2.60 8.07 14.85
C ILE A 94 2.04 6.66 14.84
N LEU A 95 2.56 5.81 15.72
CA LEU A 95 2.08 4.45 15.88
C LEU A 95 0.93 4.42 16.87
N SER A 96 -0.16 3.74 16.53
CA SER A 96 -1.21 3.46 17.50
C SER A 96 -0.80 2.28 18.36
N ASN A 97 -1.18 2.28 19.63
CA ASN A 97 -0.97 1.13 20.50
C ASN A 97 -1.69 -0.10 19.90
N PRO A 98 -1.03 -1.27 19.87
CA PRO A 98 -1.70 -2.52 19.49
C PRO A 98 -2.94 -2.71 20.37
N ILE A 99 -4.07 -3.01 19.73
CA ILE A 99 -5.31 -3.34 20.45
C ILE A 99 -5.27 -4.85 20.69
N THR A 100 -5.28 -5.28 21.95
CA THR A 100 -5.27 -6.69 22.31
C THR A 100 -6.44 -7.42 21.64
N GLY A 101 -6.14 -8.54 20.96
CA GLY A 101 -7.14 -9.34 20.24
C GLY A 101 -7.48 -8.84 18.84
N VAL A 102 -6.77 -7.83 18.32
CA VAL A 102 -6.94 -7.34 16.94
C VAL A 102 -5.64 -7.53 16.15
N ASP A 103 -5.69 -8.36 15.11
CA ASP A 103 -4.55 -8.67 14.23
C ASP A 103 -4.32 -7.62 13.12
N THR A 104 -4.71 -6.36 13.34
CA THR A 104 -4.45 -5.26 12.39
C THR A 104 -3.45 -4.27 12.96
N PHE A 105 -2.82 -3.49 12.08
CA PHE A 105 -1.86 -2.47 12.51
C PHE A 105 -2.25 -1.10 12.03
N ARG A 106 -2.52 -0.21 12.97
CA ARG A 106 -2.91 1.17 12.69
C ARG A 106 -1.75 2.13 12.95
N PHE A 107 -1.54 3.02 12.01
CA PHE A 107 -0.55 4.08 12.11
C PHE A 107 -1.05 5.33 11.41
N GLU A 108 -0.52 6.46 11.81
CA GLU A 108 -0.91 7.76 11.31
C GLU A 108 0.28 8.43 10.63
N ILE A 109 0.02 9.03 9.49
CA ILE A 109 0.96 9.91 8.79
C ILE A 109 0.41 11.33 8.86
N ARG A 110 1.18 12.25 9.45
CA ARG A 110 0.89 13.69 9.44
C ARG A 110 1.76 14.36 8.40
N SER A 111 1.15 15.03 7.43
CA SER A 111 1.84 15.76 6.37
C SER A 111 1.26 17.18 6.31
N GLY A 112 2.02 18.15 6.81
CA GLY A 112 1.54 19.52 7.02
C GLY A 112 0.29 19.53 7.92
N VAL A 113 -0.81 20.08 7.41
CA VAL A 113 -2.11 20.15 8.13
C VAL A 113 -2.96 18.89 7.98
N LYS A 114 -2.56 17.93 7.13
CA LYS A 114 -3.34 16.72 6.84
C LYS A 114 -2.90 15.57 7.73
N GLN A 115 -3.89 14.82 8.20
CA GLN A 115 -3.71 13.60 8.98
C GLN A 115 -4.31 12.42 8.23
N PHE A 116 -3.52 11.37 8.05
CA PHE A 116 -3.91 10.15 7.36
C PHE A 116 -3.79 8.97 8.32
N MET A 117 -4.94 8.45 8.75
CA MET A 117 -4.98 7.24 9.57
C MET A 117 -5.07 6.01 8.66
N LEU A 118 -4.00 5.21 8.65
CA LEU A 118 -3.83 4.04 7.80
C LEU A 118 -3.84 2.76 8.65
N GLU A 119 -4.33 1.68 8.06
CA GLU A 119 -4.41 0.38 8.71
C GLU A 119 -4.01 -0.73 7.74
N ALA A 120 -3.04 -1.55 8.17
CA ALA A 120 -2.59 -2.75 7.49
C ALA A 120 -3.30 -3.99 8.06
N ASN A 121 -3.39 -5.06 7.26
CA ASN A 121 -4.13 -6.26 7.66
C ASN A 121 -3.36 -7.10 8.68
N THR A 122 -2.06 -6.85 8.86
CA THR A 122 -1.22 -7.53 9.85
C THR A 122 -0.23 -6.54 10.49
N PRO A 123 0.21 -6.80 11.74
CA PRO A 123 1.34 -6.10 12.37
C PRO A 123 2.59 -6.06 11.50
N THR A 124 2.99 -7.19 10.93
CA THR A 124 4.20 -7.30 10.12
C THR A 124 4.14 -6.40 8.88
N GLU A 125 3.00 -6.39 8.17
CA GLU A 125 2.79 -5.51 7.02
C GLU A 125 2.86 -4.04 7.44
N GLY A 126 2.17 -3.66 8.52
CA GLY A 126 2.16 -2.30 9.02
C GLY A 126 3.55 -1.79 9.46
N PHE A 127 4.30 -2.62 10.20
CA PHE A 127 5.68 -2.31 10.57
C PHE A 127 6.59 -2.18 9.35
N HIS A 128 6.41 -3.05 8.35
CA HIS A 128 7.16 -2.95 7.10
C HIS A 128 6.92 -1.60 6.42
N TRP A 129 5.66 -1.19 6.26
CA TRP A 129 5.31 0.12 5.69
C TRP A 129 5.97 1.28 6.44
N VAL A 130 5.79 1.35 7.76
CA VAL A 130 6.36 2.44 8.57
C VAL A 130 7.88 2.46 8.47
N ARG A 131 8.52 1.30 8.64
CA ARG A 131 9.99 1.18 8.62
C ARG A 131 10.55 1.70 7.29
N ILE A 132 10.03 1.22 6.17
CA ILE A 132 10.55 1.58 4.85
C ILE A 132 10.34 3.07 4.56
N LEU A 133 9.15 3.62 4.86
CA LEU A 133 8.88 5.05 4.66
C LEU A 133 9.77 5.94 5.54
N GLN A 134 10.00 5.55 6.80
CA GLN A 134 10.92 6.26 7.68
C GLN A 134 12.37 6.22 7.18
N GLN A 135 12.83 5.06 6.69
CA GLN A 135 14.16 4.94 6.08
C GLN A 135 14.31 5.87 4.89
N TYR A 136 13.32 5.94 3.99
CA TYR A 136 13.36 6.88 2.86
C TYR A 136 13.44 8.34 3.30
N ARG A 137 12.63 8.71 4.28
CA ARG A 137 12.66 10.06 4.86
C ARG A 137 14.03 10.38 5.46
N GLN A 138 14.64 9.44 6.19
CA GLN A 138 15.98 9.62 6.76
C GLN A 138 17.04 9.79 5.68
N SER A 139 17.04 8.95 4.64
CA SER A 139 17.98 9.05 3.53
C SER A 139 17.82 10.37 2.76
N TYR A 140 16.60 10.90 2.65
CA TYR A 140 16.38 12.23 2.07
C TYR A 140 17.11 13.33 2.86
N PHE A 141 16.97 13.35 4.19
CA PHE A 141 17.67 14.32 5.03
C PHE A 141 19.18 14.13 5.04
N GLN A 142 19.68 12.90 4.99
CA GLN A 142 21.12 12.63 4.87
C GLN A 142 21.71 13.26 3.61
N ARG A 143 21.04 13.09 2.46
CA ARG A 143 21.48 13.70 1.19
C ARG A 143 21.46 15.22 1.21
N LEU A 144 20.51 15.83 1.93
CA LEU A 144 20.48 17.29 2.12
C LEU A 144 21.57 17.80 3.05
N ALA A 145 22.06 16.96 3.97
CA ALA A 145 23.08 17.31 4.94
C ALA A 145 24.51 17.13 4.42
N GLU A 146 24.71 16.45 3.28
CA GLU A 146 26.05 16.26 2.72
C GLU A 146 26.63 17.61 2.25
N PRO A 147 27.80 18.03 2.78
CA PRO A 147 28.48 19.22 2.30
C PRO A 147 28.88 19.04 0.84
N LEU A 148 28.64 20.05 0.00
CA LEU A 148 29.10 20.01 -1.39
C LEU A 148 30.61 19.75 -1.43
N PRO A 149 31.10 18.89 -2.34
CA PRO A 149 32.53 18.64 -2.47
C PRO A 149 33.25 19.95 -2.79
N ASN A 150 34.21 20.28 -1.94
CA ASN A 150 34.98 21.52 -1.99
C ASN A 150 35.74 21.58 -3.34
N ARG A 151 35.38 22.53 -4.21
CA ARG A 151 35.96 22.70 -5.57
C ARG A 151 37.29 23.46 -5.58
N SER A 152 37.95 23.61 -4.43
CA SER A 152 39.23 24.29 -4.30
C SER A 152 40.35 23.28 -4.12
N ASP A 153 40.92 22.78 -5.21
CA ASP A 153 42.29 22.25 -5.32
C ASP A 153 42.63 22.00 -6.80
N LYS A 154 42.71 23.10 -7.55
CA LYS A 154 43.47 23.17 -8.81
C LYS A 154 44.06 24.57 -8.91
N SER A 155 45.19 24.76 -8.22
CA SER A 155 46.18 25.79 -8.50
C SER A 155 47.55 25.14 -8.51
#